data_AF-A0A7X2STW3-F1
#
_entry.id   AF-A0A7X2STW3-F1
#
_cell.length_a   1.000
_cell.length_b   1.000
_cell.length_c   1.000
_cell.angle_alpha   90.00
_cell.angle_beta   90.00
_cell.angle_gamma   90.00
#
_symmetry.space_group_name_H-M   'P 1'
#
loop_
_entity.id
_entity.type
_entity.pdbx_description
1 polymer ?
#
loop_
_entity_poly.entity_id
_entity_poly.type
_entity_poly.pdbx_seq_one_letter_code
_entity_poly.pdbx_strand_id
1 'polypeptide(L)' 'YKERLNMPVIPHEVELQQPAALREYFRERVVHYRQQSQLLPKGTDAVYQKEAKE' A
#
# COMPACT_ATOMS: atom_id res chain seq x y z
N TYR A 1 -1.15 0.46 0.89
CA TYR A 1 -2.32 -0.06 0.15
C TYR A 1 -2.00 -1.38 -0.53
N LYS A 2 -1.12 -1.41 -1.55
CA LYS A 2 -0.73 -2.64 -2.26
C LYS A 2 -0.30 -3.76 -1.31
N GLU A 3 0.55 -3.44 -0.32
CA GLU A 3 0.96 -4.37 0.74
C GLU A 3 -0.24 -4.97 1.51
N ARG A 4 -1.22 -4.15 1.93
CA ARG A 4 -2.42 -4.59 2.68
C ARG A 4 -3.33 -5.51 1.86
N LEU A 5 -3.37 -5.31 0.55
CA LEU A 5 -4.20 -6.10 -0.36
C LEU A 5 -3.46 -7.29 -0.98
N ASN A 6 -2.28 -7.63 -0.48
CA ASN A 6 -1.44 -8.72 -1.00
C ASN A 6 -1.09 -8.55 -2.49
N MET A 7 -1.08 -7.31 -3.00
CA MET A 7 -0.62 -7.01 -4.35
C MET A 7 0.91 -6.90 -4.36
N PRO A 8 1.60 -7.43 -5.38
CA PRO A 8 3.05 -7.36 -5.46
C PRO A 8 3.52 -5.90 -5.54
N VAL A 9 4.42 -5.51 -4.64
CA VAL A 9 5.06 -4.20 -4.62
C VAL A 9 6.44 -4.31 -3.97
N ILE A 10 7.44 -3.65 -4.56
CA ILE A 10 8.78 -3.54 -3.99
C ILE A 10 8.96 -2.08 -3.52
N PRO A 11 8.88 -1.79 -2.21
CA PRO A 11 8.90 -0.41 -1.71
C PRO A 11 10.14 0.39 -2.11
N HIS A 12 11.29 -0.28 -2.18
CA HIS A 12 12.55 0.35 -2.55
C HIS A 12 12.56 0.84 -4.01
N GLU A 13 12.04 0.04 -4.95
CA GLU A 13 11.93 0.45 -6.35
C GLU A 13 10.98 1.63 -6.53
N VAL A 14 9.86 1.62 -5.82
CA VAL A 14 8.90 2.74 -5.83
C VAL A 14 9.53 4.02 -5.28
N GLU A 15 10.35 3.92 -4.23
CA GLU A 15 11.08 5.06 -3.68
C GLU A 15 12.13 5.61 -4.65
N LEU A 16 12.83 4.74 -5.38
CA LEU A 16 13.81 5.16 -6.39
C LEU A 16 13.16 5.89 -7.56
N GLN A 17 11.93 5.51 -7.93
CA GLN A 17 11.12 6.18 -8.94
C GLN A 17 10.64 7.57 -8.50
N GLN A 18 10.59 7.87 -7.20
CA GLN A 18 10.24 9.20 -6.72
C GLN A 18 11.37 10.21 -6.98
N PRO A 19 11.04 11.48 -7.29
CA PRO A 19 12.01 12.55 -7.32
C PRO A 19 12.82 12.61 -6.02
N ALA A 20 14.14 12.83 -6.11
CA ALA A 20 15.04 12.76 -4.95
C ALA A 20 14.58 13.67 -3.79
N ALA A 21 14.12 14.88 -4.09
CA ALA A 21 13.59 15.84 -3.12
C ALA A 21 12.33 15.35 -2.39
N LEU A 22 11.60 14.39 -2.94
CA LEU A 22 10.36 13.85 -2.37
C LEU A 22 10.54 12.49 -1.70
N ARG A 23 11.73 11.89 -1.73
CA ARG A 23 11.96 10.56 -1.13
C ARG A 23 11.75 10.56 0.38
N GLU A 24 12.18 11.62 1.06
CA GLU A 24 11.95 11.77 2.50
C GLU A 24 10.45 11.86 2.82
N TYR A 25 9.74 12.75 2.12
CA TYR A 25 8.29 12.85 2.23
C TYR A 25 7.60 11.52 1.93
N PHE A 26 8.02 10.80 0.89
CA PHE A 26 7.48 9.49 0.55
C PHE A 26 7.63 8.50 1.71
N ARG A 27 8.80 8.42 2.35
CA ARG A 27 9.04 7.53 3.50
C ARG A 27 8.12 7.86 4.67
N GLU A 28 7.94 9.13 5.01
CA GLU A 28 7.00 9.57 6.06
C GLU A 28 5.56 9.14 5.74
N ARG A 29 5.12 9.35 4.48
CA ARG A 29 3.78 8.96 4.04
C ARG A 29 3.60 7.44 4.04
N VAL A 30 4.61 6.66 3.68
CA VAL A 30 4.55 5.19 3.74
C VAL A 30 4.30 4.72 5.18
N VAL A 31 5.00 5.28 6.16
CA VAL A 31 4.78 4.94 7.58
C VAL A 31 3.36 5.30 8.01
N HIS A 32 2.91 6.52 7.71
CA HIS A 32 1.55 6.97 8.02
C HIS A 32 0.49 6.03 7.43
N TYR A 33 0.60 5.69 6.15
CA TYR A 33 -0.38 4.81 5.50
C TYR A 33 -0.28 3.35 5.95
N ARG A 34 0.88 2.86 6.40
CA ARG A 34 0.99 1.54 7.03
C ARG A 34 0.24 1.49 8.35
N GLN A 35 0.33 2.53 9.18
CA GLN A 35 -0.45 2.65 10.41
C GLN A 35 -1.96 2.70 10.12
N GLN A 36 -2.38 3.59 9.21
CA GLN A 36 -3.79 3.68 8.79
C GLN A 36 -4.31 2.37 8.21
N SER A 37 -3.48 1.62 7.50
CA SER A 37 -3.87 0.34 6.90
C SER A 37 -4.25 -0.73 7.92
N GLN A 38 -3.80 -0.62 9.17
CA GLN A 38 -4.18 -1.55 10.24
C GLN A 38 -5.67 -1.44 10.61
N LEU A 39 -6.29 -0.29 10.35
CA LEU A 39 -7.71 -0.04 10.61
C LEU A 39 -8.62 -0.43 9.44
N LEU A 40 -8.03 -0.89 8.32
CA LEU A 40 -8.75 -1.21 7.10
C LEU A 40 -8.76 -2.72 6.84
N PRO A 41 -9.78 -3.25 6.15
CA PRO A 41 -9.84 -4.66 5.80
C PRO A 41 -8.65 -5.09 4.94
N LYS A 42 -8.18 -6.32 5.13
CA LYS A 42 -7.12 -6.95 4.33
C LYS A 42 -7.68 -7.43 2.99
N GLY A 43 -6.80 -7.71 2.03
CA GLY A 43 -7.21 -8.23 0.72
C GLY A 43 -7.95 -9.57 0.76
N THR A 44 -7.76 -10.35 1.83
CA THR A 44 -8.45 -11.63 2.05
C THR A 44 -9.84 -11.48 2.67
N ASP A 45 -10.23 -10.28 3.10
CA ASP A 45 -11.49 -10.08 3.82
C ASP A 45 -12.68 -10.07 2.85
N ALA A 46 -13.83 -10.55 3.33
CA ALA A 46 -15.06 -10.70 2.54
C ALA A 46 -15.55 -9.39 1.88
N VAL A 47 -15.14 -8.23 2.40
CA VAL A 47 -15.43 -6.90 1.84
C VAL A 47 -14.96 -6.80 0.38
N TYR A 48 -13.82 -7.41 0.04
CA TYR A 48 -13.22 -7.33 -1.30
C TYR A 48 -13.41 -8.62 -2.13
N GLN A 49 -14.00 -9.67 -1.58
CA GLN A 49 -14.27 -10.93 -2.30
C GLN A 49 -15.53 -10.86 -3.19
N LYS A 50 -16.34 -9.79 -3.06
CA LYS A 50 -17.63 -9.69 -3.76
C LYS A 50 -17.53 -9.35 -5.25
N GLU A 51 -16.36 -8.96 -5.76
CA GLU A 51 -16.19 -8.53 -7.15
C GLU A 51 -15.70 -9.64 -8.10
N ALA A 52 -15.44 -10.85 -7.60
CA ALA A 52 -14.92 -11.97 -8.41
C ALA A 52 -16.01 -12.89 -9.02
N LYS A 53 -17.24 -12.41 -9.20
CA LYS A 53 -18.31 -13.15 -9.88
C LYS A 53 -18.83 -12.35 -11.08
N GLU A 54 -18.16 -12.51 -12.22
CA GLU A 54 -18.76 -12.45 -13.56
C GLU A 54 -18.00 -13.34 -14.53
#